data_AF-A0A6C0D704-F1
#
_entry.id   AF-A0A6C0D704-F1
#
_cell.length_a   1.000
_cell.length_b   1.000
_cell.length_c   1.000
_cell.angle_alpha   90.00
_cell.angle_beta   90.00
_cell.angle_gamma   90.00
#
_symmetry.space_group_name_H-M   'P 1'
#
loop_
_entity.id
_entity.type
_entity.pdbx_description
1 polymer ?
#
loop_
_entity_poly.entity_id
_entity_poly.type
_entity_poly.pdbx_seq_one_letter_code
_entity_poly.pdbx_strand_id
1 'polypeptide(L)'
;MIRRSQEFGFHIENLVRTVIHKILIKKNDTSIHDISKEENALDPTETQSIKTRKGNYIDCGDVLRLFDYNYKEKHTMIVFCYNQETSKRVINRILELNMNEEFKKVLFGTVKREDIENLDKYIKSIPMNGRTKTHSNTYKSMAKTLKESSNGWISYAPKVDSKCQRRLQCSIRNLDEFLEKNPSLVLSDTRDCMLRNISFPKEHEGFEQRVRHKKQELDLSLSSLQI
;
A
#
# COMPACT_ATOMS: atom_id res chain seq x y z
N MET A 1 -19.42 -2.39 -5.51
CA MET A 1 -18.82 -1.42 -6.46
C MET A 1 -17.34 -1.24 -6.10
N ILE A 2 -16.42 -1.91 -6.81
CA ILE A 2 -14.98 -1.71 -6.62
C ILE A 2 -14.69 -0.27 -7.04
N ARG A 3 -14.09 0.53 -6.14
CA ARG A 3 -13.67 1.89 -6.49
C ARG A 3 -12.61 1.75 -7.59
N ARG A 4 -12.83 2.33 -8.79
CA ARG A 4 -11.91 2.36 -9.95
C ARG A 4 -10.42 2.59 -9.60
N SER A 5 -10.12 3.20 -8.46
CA SER A 5 -8.75 3.41 -7.99
C SER A 5 -7.97 2.14 -7.59
N GLN A 6 -8.64 1.02 -7.26
CA GLN A 6 -7.99 -0.24 -6.84
C GLN A 6 -8.01 -1.30 -7.93
N GLU A 7 -8.76 -1.08 -9.01
CA GLU A 7 -9.03 -2.06 -10.05
C GLU A 7 -7.76 -2.56 -10.75
N PHE A 8 -6.82 -1.67 -11.02
CA PHE A 8 -5.53 -2.06 -11.61
C PHE A 8 -4.69 -2.92 -10.68
N GLY A 9 -4.72 -2.68 -9.37
CA GLY A 9 -4.02 -3.52 -8.40
C GLY A 9 -4.55 -4.96 -8.48
N PHE A 10 -5.87 -5.12 -8.41
CA PHE A 10 -6.53 -6.42 -8.55
C PHE A 10 -6.29 -7.07 -9.92
N HIS A 11 -6.20 -6.28 -10.99
CA HIS A 11 -5.86 -6.77 -12.32
C HIS A 11 -4.46 -7.37 -12.36
N ILE A 12 -3.46 -6.65 -11.86
CA ILE A 12 -2.07 -7.12 -11.80
C ILE A 12 -1.94 -8.34 -10.87
N GLU A 13 -2.58 -8.32 -9.70
CA GLU A 13 -2.64 -9.47 -8.80
C GLU A 13 -3.17 -10.72 -9.52
N ASN A 14 -4.30 -10.59 -10.23
CA ASN A 14 -4.89 -11.71 -10.96
C ASN A 14 -4.07 -12.15 -12.19
N LEU A 15 -3.34 -11.24 -12.84
CA LEU A 15 -2.38 -11.61 -13.87
C LEU A 15 -1.21 -12.40 -13.30
N VAL A 16 -0.65 -12.02 -12.15
CA VAL A 16 0.39 -12.81 -11.49
C VAL A 16 -0.14 -14.20 -11.14
N ARG A 17 -1.33 -14.28 -10.53
CA ARG A 17 -1.99 -15.56 -10.22
C ARG A 17 -2.13 -16.47 -11.45
N THR A 18 -2.66 -15.94 -12.55
CA THR A 18 -2.98 -16.76 -13.73
C THR A 18 -1.79 -17.02 -14.65
N VAL A 19 -0.91 -16.03 -14.87
CA VAL A 19 0.22 -16.11 -15.79
C VAL A 19 1.41 -16.80 -15.13
N ILE A 20 1.74 -16.44 -13.89
CA ILE A 20 2.93 -16.92 -13.18
C ILE A 20 2.63 -18.22 -12.44
N HIS A 21 1.58 -18.24 -11.62
CA HIS A 21 1.30 -19.38 -10.74
C HIS A 21 0.29 -20.39 -11.31
N LYS A 22 -0.36 -20.06 -12.43
CA LYS A 22 -1.40 -20.90 -13.08
C LYS A 22 -2.56 -21.26 -12.15
N ILE A 23 -2.89 -20.36 -11.21
CA ILE A 23 -4.00 -20.52 -10.27
C ILE A 23 -5.18 -19.60 -10.63
N LEU A 24 -6.35 -19.89 -10.04
CA LEU A 24 -7.57 -19.13 -10.30
C LEU A 24 -7.49 -17.69 -9.77
N ILE A 25 -8.19 -16.80 -10.48
CA ILE A 25 -8.41 -15.42 -10.07
C ILE A 25 -9.15 -15.36 -8.73
N LYS A 26 -8.91 -14.30 -7.96
CA LYS A 26 -9.56 -14.07 -6.67
C LYS A 26 -10.20 -12.69 -6.66
N LYS A 27 -11.42 -12.60 -6.12
CA LYS A 27 -12.19 -11.34 -6.02
C LYS A 27 -12.36 -10.97 -4.56
N ASN A 28 -11.97 -9.74 -4.19
CA ASN A 28 -12.16 -9.17 -2.84
C ASN A 28 -11.64 -10.06 -1.71
N ASP A 29 -10.45 -10.62 -1.89
CA ASP A 29 -9.83 -11.45 -0.87
C ASP A 29 -9.39 -10.64 0.36
N THR A 30 -9.38 -11.29 1.51
CA THR A 30 -8.94 -10.72 2.79
C THR A 30 -7.72 -11.43 3.36
N SER A 31 -7.11 -12.34 2.59
CA SER A 31 -5.85 -12.98 2.92
C SER A 31 -4.75 -11.96 3.24
N ILE A 32 -3.77 -12.43 4.00
CA ILE A 32 -2.63 -11.63 4.41
C ILE A 32 -1.67 -11.40 3.24
N HIS A 33 -1.50 -12.41 2.38
CA HIS A 33 -0.62 -12.42 1.23
C HIS A 33 -1.40 -12.72 -0.04
N ASP A 34 -1.03 -12.06 -1.14
CA ASP A 34 -1.75 -12.14 -2.41
C ASP A 34 -1.52 -13.49 -3.11
N ILE A 35 -0.40 -14.15 -2.81
CA ILE A 35 -0.07 -15.55 -3.13
C ILE A 35 0.39 -16.25 -1.83
N SER A 36 -0.31 -17.30 -1.40
CA SER A 36 0.11 -18.14 -0.27
C SER A 36 1.23 -19.13 -0.66
N LYS A 37 1.81 -19.84 0.31
CA LYS A 37 2.82 -20.88 0.06
C LYS A 37 2.28 -21.99 -0.83
N GLU A 38 1.05 -22.42 -0.57
CA GLU A 38 0.36 -23.48 -1.31
C GLU A 38 -0.01 -23.03 -2.73
N GLU A 39 -0.23 -21.74 -2.91
CA GLU A 39 -0.53 -21.13 -4.20
C GLU A 39 0.75 -20.82 -5.02
N ASN A 40 1.92 -20.77 -4.38
CA ASN A 40 3.18 -20.40 -5.02
C ASN A 40 3.79 -21.58 -5.78
N ALA A 41 3.40 -21.73 -7.04
CA ALA A 41 3.93 -22.76 -7.94
C ALA A 41 5.46 -22.72 -8.18
N LEU A 42 6.14 -21.62 -7.86
CA LEU A 42 7.58 -21.45 -8.10
C LEU A 42 8.43 -21.77 -6.87
N ASP A 43 7.90 -21.50 -5.67
CA ASP A 43 8.57 -21.79 -4.40
C ASP A 43 7.52 -22.00 -3.28
N PRO A 44 7.26 -23.25 -2.87
CA PRO A 44 6.22 -23.57 -1.88
C PRO A 44 6.61 -23.17 -0.45
N THR A 45 7.78 -22.56 -0.24
CA THR A 45 8.19 -22.03 1.07
C THR A 45 7.95 -20.53 1.20
N GLU A 46 7.58 -19.86 0.11
CA GLU A 46 7.48 -18.42 -0.01
C GLU A 46 6.03 -17.95 -0.18
N THR A 47 5.65 -16.90 0.54
CA THR A 47 4.44 -16.13 0.23
C THR A 47 4.79 -14.83 -0.51
N GLN A 48 3.86 -14.30 -1.30
CA GLN A 48 4.09 -13.06 -2.05
C GLN A 48 3.01 -12.01 -1.78
N SER A 49 3.46 -10.76 -1.62
CA SER A 49 2.60 -9.58 -1.59
C SER A 49 2.83 -8.75 -2.85
N ILE A 50 1.79 -8.63 -3.66
CA ILE A 50 1.82 -7.94 -4.95
C ILE A 50 1.34 -6.51 -4.74
N LYS A 51 2.10 -5.55 -5.28
CA LYS A 51 1.82 -4.13 -5.15
C LYS A 51 1.97 -3.47 -6.51
N THR A 52 1.15 -2.47 -6.77
CA THR A 52 1.29 -1.61 -7.94
C THR A 52 1.53 -0.19 -7.48
N ARG A 53 2.41 0.56 -8.15
CA ARG A 53 2.68 1.95 -7.78
C ARG A 53 2.84 2.89 -8.96
N LYS A 54 2.32 4.11 -8.78
CA LYS A 54 2.56 5.28 -9.64
C LYS A 54 3.30 6.35 -8.83
N GLY A 55 4.52 6.69 -9.23
CA GLY A 55 5.39 7.64 -8.52
C GLY A 55 6.28 7.00 -7.46
N ASN A 56 7.07 7.77 -6.71
CA ASN A 56 8.19 7.26 -5.91
C ASN A 56 7.81 6.76 -4.50
N TYR A 57 6.82 5.86 -4.39
CA TYR A 57 6.38 5.26 -3.12
C TYR A 57 5.64 3.94 -3.34
N ILE A 58 5.52 3.13 -2.29
CA ILE A 58 4.71 1.90 -2.26
C ILE A 58 3.62 2.06 -1.21
N ASP A 59 2.36 2.02 -1.60
CA ASP A 59 1.24 1.97 -0.65
C ASP A 59 1.07 0.54 -0.14
N CYS A 60 0.93 0.41 1.17
CA CYS A 60 0.75 -0.86 1.87
C CYS A 60 -0.60 -0.89 2.59
N GLY A 61 -0.98 -2.09 3.02
CA GLY A 61 -2.21 -2.34 3.75
C GLY A 61 -2.16 -1.83 5.18
N ASP A 62 -2.79 -2.61 6.07
CA ASP A 62 -2.77 -2.36 7.51
C ASP A 62 -1.35 -2.43 8.06
N VAL A 63 -0.94 -1.40 8.82
CA VAL A 63 0.42 -1.30 9.33
C VAL A 63 0.71 -2.28 10.47
N LEU A 64 -0.28 -2.60 11.31
CA LEU A 64 -0.11 -3.57 12.40
C LEU A 64 0.07 -4.96 11.80
N ARG A 65 -0.72 -5.29 10.78
CA ARG A 65 -0.55 -6.55 10.05
C ARG A 65 0.86 -6.67 9.46
N LEU A 66 1.38 -5.62 8.84
CA LEU A 66 2.74 -5.63 8.30
C LEU A 66 3.80 -5.74 9.40
N PHE A 67 3.61 -5.06 10.53
CA PHE A 67 4.52 -5.15 11.68
C PHE A 67 4.58 -6.57 12.26
N ASP A 68 3.44 -7.26 12.28
CA ASP A 68 3.24 -8.58 12.89
C ASP A 68 3.57 -9.76 11.96
N TYR A 69 4.08 -9.54 10.75
CA TYR A 69 4.55 -10.63 9.88
C TYR A 69 5.61 -11.50 10.58
N ASN A 70 5.63 -12.79 10.24
CA ASN A 70 6.69 -13.69 10.68
C ASN A 70 7.91 -13.55 9.78
N TYR A 71 8.73 -12.51 10.01
CA TYR A 71 9.90 -12.17 9.19
C TYR A 71 11.03 -13.22 9.16
N LYS A 72 10.87 -14.35 9.87
CA LYS A 72 11.74 -15.53 9.75
C LYS A 72 11.33 -16.42 8.57
N GLU A 73 10.10 -16.30 8.10
CA GLU A 73 9.62 -16.98 6.90
C GLU A 73 9.99 -16.20 5.65
N LYS A 74 10.00 -16.90 4.51
CA LYS A 74 10.30 -16.29 3.23
C LYS A 74 9.07 -15.53 2.72
N HIS A 75 9.18 -14.21 2.71
CA HIS A 75 8.15 -13.30 2.22
C HIS A 75 8.77 -12.38 1.16
N THR A 76 8.10 -12.25 0.02
CA THR A 76 8.56 -11.35 -1.07
C THR A 76 7.49 -10.31 -1.40
N MET A 77 7.90 -9.04 -1.45
CA MET A 77 7.06 -7.98 -2.00
C MET A 77 7.40 -7.79 -3.48
N ILE A 78 6.43 -8.03 -4.35
CA ILE A 78 6.56 -7.81 -5.79
C ILE A 78 5.89 -6.48 -6.15
N VAL A 79 6.65 -5.52 -6.67
CA VAL A 79 6.18 -4.17 -6.95
C VAL A 79 6.23 -3.88 -8.44
N PHE A 80 5.05 -3.73 -9.04
CA PHE A 80 4.87 -3.31 -10.42
C PHE A 80 4.81 -1.78 -10.49
N CYS A 81 5.87 -1.18 -11.02
CA CYS A 81 5.97 0.26 -11.24
C CYS A 81 5.40 0.59 -12.61
N TYR A 82 4.52 1.59 -12.67
CA TYR A 82 3.87 1.95 -13.93
C TYR A 82 3.77 3.45 -14.15
N ASN A 83 3.78 3.82 -15.43
CA ASN A 83 3.36 5.13 -15.91
C ASN A 83 1.88 5.10 -16.30
N GLN A 84 1.18 6.19 -16.02
CA GLN A 84 -0.20 6.37 -16.49
C GLN A 84 -0.17 7.18 -17.77
N GLU A 85 -0.72 6.60 -18.83
CA GLU A 85 -1.06 7.26 -20.08
C GLU A 85 -2.59 7.39 -20.17
N THR A 86 -3.12 8.17 -21.11
CA THR A 86 -4.54 8.59 -21.11
C THR A 86 -5.53 7.44 -20.85
N SER A 87 -5.46 6.36 -21.62
CA SER A 87 -6.32 5.16 -21.52
C SER A 87 -5.62 3.92 -20.98
N LYS A 88 -4.29 3.95 -20.85
CA LYS A 88 -3.47 2.77 -20.54
C LYS A 88 -2.48 2.99 -19.42
N ARG A 89 -2.05 1.88 -18.81
CA ARG A 89 -0.95 1.85 -17.86
C ARG A 89 0.16 0.98 -18.40
N VAL A 90 1.37 1.52 -18.36
CA VAL A 90 2.56 0.87 -18.91
C VAL A 90 3.49 0.53 -17.77
N ILE A 91 3.69 -0.76 -17.53
CA ILE A 91 4.71 -1.26 -16.59
C ILE A 91 6.08 -0.89 -17.14
N ASN A 92 6.92 -0.30 -16.30
CA ASN A 92 8.27 0.13 -16.69
C ASN A 92 9.37 -0.43 -15.78
N ARG A 93 9.00 -1.02 -14.64
CA ARG A 93 9.92 -1.65 -13.70
C ARG A 93 9.17 -2.65 -12.82
N ILE A 94 9.75 -3.81 -12.60
CA ILE A 94 9.26 -4.81 -11.64
C ILE A 94 10.36 -5.02 -10.59
N LEU A 95 10.00 -4.86 -9.32
CA LEU A 95 10.90 -5.04 -8.19
C LEU A 95 10.47 -6.25 -7.36
N GLU A 96 11.41 -7.05 -6.91
CA GLU A 96 11.21 -8.07 -5.88
C GLU A 96 12.03 -7.68 -4.65
N LEU A 97 11.35 -7.45 -3.52
CA LEU A 97 11.99 -7.08 -2.25
C LEU A 97 11.88 -8.23 -1.25
N ASN A 98 12.99 -8.57 -0.61
CA ASN A 98 13.05 -9.56 0.47
C ASN A 98 12.46 -8.97 1.76
N MET A 99 11.34 -9.50 2.23
CA MET A 99 10.70 -9.06 3.47
C MET A 99 11.17 -9.92 4.65
N ASN A 100 12.46 -9.86 4.96
CA ASN A 100 13.11 -10.56 6.08
C ASN A 100 13.22 -9.67 7.35
N GLU A 101 13.90 -10.15 8.39
CA GLU A 101 14.10 -9.39 9.63
C GLU A 101 14.83 -8.05 9.43
N GLU A 102 15.77 -7.98 8.47
CA GLU A 102 16.43 -6.73 8.09
C GLU A 102 15.44 -5.74 7.48
N PHE A 103 14.55 -6.20 6.59
CA PHE A 103 13.47 -5.38 6.04
C PHE A 103 12.59 -4.81 7.15
N LYS A 104 12.18 -5.64 8.14
CA LYS A 104 11.41 -5.15 9.30
C LYS A 104 12.17 -4.04 10.05
N LYS A 105 13.43 -4.29 10.36
CA LYS A 105 14.29 -3.36 11.10
C LYS A 105 14.45 -2.03 10.37
N VAL A 106 14.73 -2.06 9.07
CA VAL A 106 14.88 -0.85 8.25
C VAL A 106 13.55 -0.12 8.12
N LEU A 107 12.47 -0.86 7.88
CA LEU A 107 11.16 -0.27 7.63
C LEU A 107 10.60 0.42 8.88
N PHE A 108 10.69 -0.22 10.04
CA PHE A 108 10.07 0.26 11.28
C PHE A 108 11.03 0.97 12.24
N GLY A 109 12.35 0.77 12.08
CA GLY A 109 13.37 1.35 12.94
C GLY A 109 13.17 0.98 14.40
N THR A 110 13.11 1.97 15.27
CA THR A 110 12.97 1.80 16.73
C THR A 110 11.52 1.84 17.23
N VAL A 111 10.53 1.90 16.33
CA VAL A 111 9.13 2.01 16.72
C VAL A 111 8.67 0.81 17.55
N LYS A 112 7.89 1.06 18.60
CA LYS A 112 7.24 -0.01 19.36
C LYS A 112 5.87 -0.29 18.80
N ARG A 113 5.47 -1.56 18.87
CA ARG A 113 4.13 -2.00 18.47
C ARG A 113 3.02 -1.21 19.17
N GLU A 114 3.20 -0.95 20.46
CA GLU A 114 2.25 -0.19 21.29
C GLU A 114 2.01 1.23 20.76
N ASP A 115 3.04 1.91 20.24
CA ASP A 115 2.89 3.25 19.67
C ASP A 115 2.00 3.24 18.42
N ILE A 116 2.14 2.21 17.59
CA ILE A 116 1.31 1.98 16.40
C ILE A 116 -0.13 1.68 16.84
N GLU A 117 -0.32 0.84 17.86
CA GLU A 117 -1.64 0.51 18.41
C GLU A 117 -2.34 1.73 19.00
N ASN A 118 -1.62 2.62 19.68
CA ASN A 118 -2.18 3.85 20.24
C ASN A 118 -2.75 4.74 19.14
N LEU A 119 -2.03 4.87 18.02
CA LEU A 119 -2.53 5.57 16.84
C LEU A 119 -3.74 4.86 16.21
N ASP A 120 -3.69 3.54 16.04
CA ASP A 120 -4.79 2.76 15.47
C ASP A 120 -6.07 2.82 16.33
N LYS A 121 -5.93 2.69 17.66
CA LYS A 121 -7.02 2.85 18.64
C LYS A 121 -7.63 4.24 18.56
N TYR A 122 -6.79 5.29 18.51
CA TYR A 122 -7.29 6.66 18.34
C TYR A 122 -8.05 6.82 17.02
N ILE A 123 -7.55 6.26 15.92
CA ILE A 123 -8.26 6.30 14.63
C ILE A 123 -9.61 5.60 14.74
N LYS A 124 -9.67 4.44 15.37
CA LYS A 124 -10.90 3.63 15.53
C LYS A 124 -11.90 4.26 16.50
N SER A 125 -11.47 5.06 17.46
CA SER A 125 -12.36 5.74 18.41
C SER A 125 -13.11 6.93 17.80
N ILE A 126 -12.66 7.46 16.65
CA ILE A 126 -13.33 8.59 15.98
C ILE A 126 -14.73 8.16 15.53
N PRO A 127 -15.80 8.83 15.99
CA PRO A 127 -17.18 8.43 15.70
C PRO A 127 -17.47 8.44 14.20
N MET A 128 -18.30 7.49 13.75
CA MET A 128 -18.83 7.49 12.38
C MET A 128 -19.64 8.77 12.15
N ASN A 129 -19.52 9.37 10.97
CA ASN A 129 -20.13 10.67 10.65
C ASN A 129 -19.72 11.86 11.55
N GLY A 130 -18.78 11.69 12.49
CA GLY A 130 -18.36 12.72 13.45
C GLY A 130 -16.90 13.16 13.33
N ARG A 131 -16.29 13.03 12.13
CA ARG A 131 -14.89 13.43 11.93
C ARG A 131 -14.75 14.96 11.90
N THR A 132 -14.18 15.54 12.96
CA THR A 132 -13.86 16.97 13.06
C THR A 132 -12.47 17.30 12.50
N LYS A 133 -12.19 18.61 12.39
CA LYS A 133 -10.84 19.10 12.08
C LYS A 133 -9.85 18.76 13.18
N THR A 134 -10.25 18.86 14.45
CA THR A 134 -9.45 18.44 15.61
C THR A 134 -9.02 16.99 15.49
N HIS A 135 -9.96 16.07 15.21
CA HIS A 135 -9.62 14.66 14.98
C HIS A 135 -8.55 14.51 13.90
N SER A 136 -8.72 15.25 12.81
CA SER A 136 -7.80 15.23 11.66
C SER A 136 -6.41 15.75 11.99
N ASN A 137 -6.31 16.80 12.81
CA ASN A 137 -5.03 17.36 13.23
C ASN A 137 -4.33 16.41 14.21
N THR A 138 -5.06 15.84 15.17
CA THR A 138 -4.51 14.93 16.18
C THR A 138 -3.91 13.67 15.55
N TYR A 139 -4.66 12.91 14.73
CA TYR A 139 -4.09 11.68 14.17
C TYR A 139 -2.92 11.96 13.20
N LYS A 140 -2.92 13.13 12.53
CA LYS A 140 -1.80 13.54 11.67
C LYS A 140 -0.56 13.87 12.49
N SER A 141 -0.76 14.57 13.62
CA SER A 141 0.32 14.87 14.56
C SER A 141 0.91 13.58 15.13
N MET A 142 0.07 12.67 15.61
CA MET A 142 0.52 11.37 16.12
C MET A 142 1.28 10.56 15.06
N ALA A 143 0.75 10.47 13.83
CA ALA A 143 1.43 9.79 12.72
C ALA A 143 2.79 10.42 12.36
N LYS A 144 2.89 11.75 12.42
CA LYS A 144 4.13 12.50 12.18
C LYS A 144 5.14 12.25 13.28
N THR A 145 4.75 12.40 14.55
CA THR A 145 5.61 12.12 15.71
C THR A 145 6.14 10.69 15.66
N LEU A 146 5.29 9.72 15.33
CA LEU A 146 5.68 8.31 15.21
C LEU A 146 6.70 8.06 14.08
N LYS A 147 6.56 8.78 12.97
CA LYS A 147 7.53 8.74 11.86
C LYS A 147 8.87 9.33 12.30
N GLU A 148 8.86 10.49 12.94
CA GLU A 148 10.06 11.24 13.31
C GLU A 148 10.84 10.55 14.43
N SER A 149 10.16 9.85 15.36
CA SER A 149 10.79 9.18 16.48
C SER A 149 11.41 7.82 16.15
N SER A 150 10.97 7.17 15.05
CA SER A 150 11.33 5.78 14.76
C SER A 150 12.58 5.61 13.90
N ASN A 151 13.02 6.65 13.18
CA ASN A 151 14.08 6.58 12.16
C ASN A 151 13.88 5.47 11.10
N GLY A 152 12.68 4.89 11.01
CA GLY A 152 12.33 3.87 10.02
C GLY A 152 11.87 4.49 8.71
N TRP A 153 11.81 3.71 7.64
CA TRP A 153 11.35 4.17 6.33
C TRP A 153 9.83 4.25 6.17
N ILE A 154 9.08 3.56 7.03
CA ILE A 154 7.63 3.51 6.95
C ILE A 154 6.99 4.87 7.22
N SER A 155 5.92 5.19 6.51
CA SER A 155 5.06 6.34 6.77
C SER A 155 3.68 5.86 7.16
N TYR A 156 3.12 6.44 8.23
CA TYR A 156 1.80 6.12 8.74
C TYR A 156 0.74 6.95 8.02
N ALA A 157 -0.25 6.28 7.42
CA ALA A 157 -1.27 6.90 6.58
C ALA A 157 -2.69 6.62 7.13
N PRO A 158 -3.14 7.38 8.15
CA PRO A 158 -4.51 7.30 8.65
C PRO A 158 -5.54 7.57 7.54
N LYS A 159 -6.44 6.61 7.33
CA LYS A 159 -7.54 6.68 6.38
C LYS A 159 -8.86 6.82 7.12
N VAL A 160 -9.17 8.08 7.41
CA VAL A 160 -10.38 8.50 8.12
C VAL A 160 -11.26 9.28 7.14
N ASP A 161 -12.34 8.67 6.64
CA ASP A 161 -13.31 9.39 5.81
C ASP A 161 -14.45 10.01 6.63
N SER A 162 -15.31 10.81 5.98
CA SER A 162 -16.42 11.46 6.67
C SER A 162 -17.54 10.50 7.06
N LYS A 163 -17.54 9.25 6.58
CA LYS A 163 -18.64 8.29 6.80
C LYS A 163 -18.21 7.22 7.80
N CYS A 164 -17.44 6.23 7.35
CA CYS A 164 -17.21 4.99 8.09
C CYS A 164 -15.76 4.50 8.10
N GLN A 165 -14.87 4.96 7.20
CA GLN A 165 -13.52 4.39 7.13
C GLN A 165 -12.68 4.85 8.34
N ARG A 166 -12.17 3.89 9.11
CA ARG A 166 -11.23 4.09 10.24
C ARG A 166 -10.11 3.05 10.15
N ARG A 167 -9.09 3.32 9.34
CA ARG A 167 -7.98 2.38 9.10
C ARG A 167 -6.65 3.09 9.21
N LEU A 168 -5.66 2.43 9.80
CA LEU A 168 -4.28 2.87 9.75
C LEU A 168 -3.53 2.11 8.64
N GLN A 169 -3.37 2.77 7.49
CA GLN A 169 -2.56 2.23 6.40
C GLN A 169 -1.11 2.71 6.53
N CYS A 170 -0.22 2.17 5.70
CA CYS A 170 1.17 2.63 5.64
C CYS A 170 1.70 2.74 4.21
N SER A 171 2.87 3.35 4.06
CA SER A 171 3.57 3.44 2.79
C SER A 171 5.09 3.51 2.98
N ILE A 172 5.84 3.04 1.99
CA ILE A 172 7.29 3.26 1.87
C ILE A 172 7.46 4.46 0.93
N ARG A 173 8.02 5.56 1.43
CA ARG A 173 8.25 6.80 0.64
C ARG A 173 9.68 6.82 0.12
N ASN A 174 9.94 7.64 -0.90
CA ASN A 174 11.25 7.79 -1.54
C ASN A 174 11.85 6.44 -1.93
N LEU A 175 11.06 5.63 -2.65
CA LEU A 175 11.42 4.26 -2.99
C LEU A 175 12.84 4.14 -3.59
N ASP A 176 13.20 4.99 -4.54
CA ASP A 176 14.53 4.90 -5.15
C ASP A 176 15.66 5.10 -4.12
N GLU A 177 15.52 6.05 -3.20
CA GLU A 177 16.48 6.28 -2.10
C GLU A 177 16.47 5.13 -1.09
N PHE A 178 15.29 4.55 -0.80
CA PHE A 178 15.16 3.36 0.03
C PHE A 178 15.95 2.18 -0.55
N LEU A 179 15.84 1.96 -1.86
CA LEU A 179 16.54 0.86 -2.54
C LEU A 179 18.05 1.11 -2.58
N GLU A 180 18.47 2.34 -2.89
CA GLU A 180 19.89 2.74 -2.91
C GLU A 180 20.56 2.53 -1.54
N LYS A 181 19.87 2.87 -0.45
CA LYS A 181 20.40 2.73 0.91
C LYS A 181 20.29 1.30 1.47
N ASN A 182 19.46 0.44 0.87
CA ASN A 182 19.22 -0.92 1.36
C ASN A 182 19.27 -1.95 0.21
N PRO A 183 20.40 -2.04 -0.52
CA PRO A 183 20.50 -2.91 -1.70
C PRO A 183 20.40 -4.40 -1.35
N SER A 184 20.75 -4.80 -0.12
CA SER A 184 20.59 -6.16 0.42
C SER A 184 19.14 -6.65 0.39
N LEU A 185 18.17 -5.73 0.41
CA LEU A 185 16.75 -6.07 0.40
C LEU A 185 16.19 -6.32 -1.00
N VAL A 186 16.98 -6.07 -2.06
CA VAL A 186 16.54 -6.20 -3.45
C VAL A 186 16.90 -7.59 -3.97
N LEU A 187 15.89 -8.41 -4.24
CA LEU A 187 16.06 -9.73 -4.88
C LEU A 187 16.20 -9.59 -6.39
N SER A 188 15.43 -8.68 -6.99
CA SER A 188 15.41 -8.41 -8.42
C SER A 188 14.90 -7.00 -8.72
N ASP A 189 15.44 -6.39 -9.78
CA ASP A 189 15.02 -5.09 -10.30
C ASP A 189 15.12 -5.11 -11.83
N THR A 190 13.99 -5.33 -12.50
CA THR A 190 13.93 -5.52 -13.95
C THR A 190 13.17 -4.39 -14.62
N ARG A 191 13.57 -4.05 -15.86
CA ARG A 191 12.90 -3.03 -16.72
C ARG A 191 12.36 -3.60 -18.03
N ASP A 192 12.55 -4.89 -18.24
CA ASP A 192 12.14 -5.67 -19.41
C ASP A 192 10.77 -6.33 -19.22
N CYS A 193 10.07 -6.04 -18.11
CA CYS A 193 8.79 -6.66 -17.74
C CYS A 193 8.89 -8.19 -17.57
N MET A 194 10.04 -8.68 -17.09
CA MET A 194 10.20 -10.07 -16.70
C MET A 194 10.00 -10.22 -15.19
N LEU A 195 9.19 -11.20 -14.79
CA LEU A 195 9.08 -11.65 -13.41
C LEU A 195 9.49 -13.12 -13.36
N ARG A 196 10.62 -13.42 -12.71
CA ARG A 196 11.14 -14.80 -12.55
C ARG A 196 11.26 -15.55 -13.88
N ASN A 197 11.89 -14.92 -14.87
CA ASN A 197 12.05 -15.43 -16.23
C ASN A 197 10.75 -15.68 -17.02
N ILE A 198 9.62 -15.19 -16.53
CA ILE A 198 8.34 -15.24 -17.24
C ILE A 198 8.02 -13.82 -17.73
N SER A 199 7.73 -13.71 -19.03
CA SER A 199 7.31 -12.45 -19.63
C SER A 199 5.96 -12.00 -19.10
N PHE A 200 5.88 -10.74 -18.68
CA PHE A 200 4.67 -10.11 -18.19
C PHE A 200 4.18 -9.05 -19.18
N PRO A 201 2.87 -8.95 -19.45
CA PRO A 201 2.35 -7.93 -20.36
C PRO A 201 2.74 -6.53 -19.91
N LYS A 202 3.39 -5.77 -20.79
CA LYS A 202 3.88 -4.42 -20.48
C LYS A 202 2.76 -3.39 -20.44
N GLU A 203 1.81 -3.49 -21.36
CA GLU A 203 0.73 -2.52 -21.54
C GLU A 203 -0.60 -3.09 -21.07
N HIS A 204 -1.37 -2.25 -20.37
CA HIS A 204 -2.68 -2.61 -19.86
C HIS A 204 -3.68 -1.51 -20.19
N GLU A 205 -4.59 -1.83 -21.11
CA GLU A 205 -5.66 -0.96 -21.59
C GLU A 205 -6.85 -0.89 -20.62
N GLY A 206 -7.69 0.13 -20.79
CA GLY A 206 -8.94 0.28 -20.04
C GLY A 206 -8.78 0.84 -18.62
N PHE A 207 -7.60 1.35 -18.28
CA PHE A 207 -7.29 1.91 -16.96
C PHE A 207 -7.14 3.44 -17.02
N GLU A 208 -8.23 4.13 -17.33
CA GLU A 208 -8.27 5.59 -17.42
C GLU A 208 -7.83 6.29 -16.12
N GLN A 209 -7.29 7.50 -16.27
CA GLN A 209 -6.95 8.33 -15.13
C GLN A 209 -8.22 8.74 -14.37
N ARG A 210 -8.22 8.48 -13.06
CA ARG A 210 -9.31 8.94 -12.19
C ARG A 210 -9.37 10.47 -12.16
N VAL A 211 -10.52 11.02 -12.54
CA VAL A 211 -10.88 12.42 -12.27
C VAL A 211 -11.25 12.57 -10.79
N ARG A 212 -10.59 13.49 -10.07
CA ARG A 212 -10.96 13.87 -8.70
C ARG A 212 -11.84 15.11 -8.78
N HIS A 213 -13.09 15.01 -8.34
CA HIS A 213 -13.91 16.20 -8.14
C HIS A 213 -13.32 17.02 -6.99
N LYS A 214 -13.06 18.31 -7.23
CA LYS A 214 -12.73 19.26 -6.15
C LYS A 214 -13.92 19.32 -5.19
N LYS A 215 -13.64 19.33 -3.90
CA LYS A 215 -14.67 19.53 -2.87
C LYS A 215 -15.14 20.98 -3.01
N GLN A 216 -16.40 21.22 -3.36
CA GLN A 216 -16.99 22.55 -3.24
C GLN A 216 -16.92 22.96 -1.77
N GLU A 217 -16.33 24.12 -1.50
CA GLU A 217 -16.44 24.78 -0.20
C GLU A 217 -17.90 25.24 -0.10
N LEU A 218 -18.64 24.70 0.88
CA LEU A 218 -19.94 25.27 1.22
C LEU A 218 -19.64 26.58 1.93
N ASP A 219 -19.98 27.68 1.28
CA ASP A 219 -19.92 29.01 1.87
C ASP A 219 -20.91 29.06 3.04
N LEU A 220 -20.40 29.28 4.25
CA LEU A 220 -21.16 29.30 5.50
C LEU A 220 -21.56 30.74 5.89
N SER A 221 -21.71 31.64 4.92
CA SER A 221 -22.34 32.94 5.14
C SER A 221 -23.79 32.87 4.69
N LEU A 222 -24.72 32.56 5.60
CA LEU A 222 -26.13 33.00 5.62
C LEU A 222 -26.85 32.33 6.80
N SER A 223 -26.51 32.76 8.02
CA SER A 223 -27.39 32.61 9.17
C SER A 223 -27.21 33.81 10.11
N SER A 224 -27.48 35.00 9.57
CA SER A 224 -27.72 36.21 10.34
C SER A 224 -28.85 36.98 9.64
N LEU A 225 -30.07 36.44 9.79
CA LEU A 225 -31.31 37.17 9.55
C LEU A 225 -32.15 37.04 10.83
N GLN A 226 -31.96 38.07 11.66
CA GLN A 226 -32.94 38.80 12.46
C GLN A 226 -34.23 38.06 12.86
N ILE A 227 -34.41 37.89 14.17
CA ILE A 227 -35.69 38.10 14.86
C ILE A 227 -35.56 39.45 15.58
#